data_AF-A0A412IGF6-F1
#
_entry.id   AF-A0A412IGF6-F1
#
_cell.length_a   1.000
_cell.length_b   1.000
_cell.length_c   1.000
_cell.angle_alpha   90.00
_cell.angle_beta   90.00
_cell.angle_gamma   90.00
#
_symmetry.space_group_name_H-M   'P 1'
#
loop_
_entity.id
_entity.type
_entity.pdbx_description
1 polymer ?
#
loop_
_entity_poly.entity_id
_entity_poly.type
_entity_poly.pdbx_seq_one_letter_code
_entity_poly.pdbx_strand_id
1 'polypeptide(L)'
;MLLKQTKIVATISDKRCDVDFIKGLFEAGMNVVRMNTAHLGREGSEMLINNVRAVSNRIAILMDTKGPEVRTTICADPIAYKVGDRVKVVGDPDLETTRECISVSYPNFVHDVAIGIHILIDDGDLEMIVMDKTEDYLVCEIQNDATLGSRKSVNVPGVRINLPSLTEKDRTNILYAIEKDIDFIAHSFVRNKQDVLDIKEILDAHNSDIRIVAKIENQEGVDNIDEILEVADGVMVARGDLGIEVPQERIPGIQRLLIRKCILAKKPVIVATQMLHTMITNPRPTRAEVTDIANAIYYRTDALMLSGETAYGKYPLDAVKTMTKVAAQAEKDKLADNDIRIPLDENSNDVTAFLAKQAVKATSKLKIRAIITDSYSGRTARNLAAFRGKYPVLAICYKEKTMRHLALSYGVEAIYMPELANGQEYYFAALRRLLKEGRLSESDMVGYLSSGKAGTHTSFLEINVVGDALKYAEESVLPNKNRYL
;
A
#
# COMPACT_ATOMS: atom_id res chain seq x y z
N MET A 1 20.51 9.38 -14.65
CA MET A 1 19.31 9.91 -13.96
C MET A 1 19.02 8.98 -12.79
N LEU A 2 18.81 9.47 -11.56
CA LEU A 2 18.32 8.59 -10.50
C LEU A 2 16.89 8.17 -10.86
N LEU A 3 16.63 6.87 -10.94
CA LEU A 3 15.28 6.33 -11.02
C LEU A 3 14.60 6.56 -9.67
N LYS A 4 13.31 6.93 -9.67
CA LYS A 4 12.53 7.07 -8.43
C LYS A 4 12.60 5.77 -7.61
N GLN A 5 12.73 5.90 -6.30
CA GLN A 5 12.76 4.77 -5.36
C GLN A 5 11.35 4.46 -4.81
N THR A 6 10.58 5.50 -4.47
CA THR A 6 9.19 5.42 -4.05
C THR A 6 8.32 4.85 -5.18
N LYS A 7 7.47 3.89 -4.80
CA LYS A 7 6.59 3.15 -5.69
C LYS A 7 5.30 3.93 -5.94
N ILE A 8 4.67 3.66 -7.08
CA ILE A 8 3.39 4.28 -7.45
C ILE A 8 2.36 3.18 -7.64
N VAL A 9 1.28 3.28 -6.87
CA VAL A 9 0.05 2.50 -7.03
C VAL A 9 -0.92 3.38 -7.81
N ALA A 10 -1.49 2.87 -8.90
CA ALA A 10 -2.51 3.59 -9.67
C ALA A 10 -3.80 2.79 -9.69
N THR A 11 -4.92 3.44 -9.35
CA THR A 11 -6.24 2.83 -9.47
C THR A 11 -6.70 2.87 -10.91
N ILE A 12 -7.12 1.72 -11.45
CA ILE A 12 -7.58 1.59 -12.84
C ILE A 12 -9.03 1.13 -12.86
N SER A 13 -9.82 1.76 -13.73
CA SER A 13 -11.22 1.42 -13.97
C SER A 13 -11.34 0.50 -15.18
N ASP A 14 -12.31 -0.42 -15.17
CA ASP A 14 -12.69 -1.23 -16.34
C ASP A 14 -13.15 -0.39 -17.53
N LYS A 15 -13.61 0.84 -17.29
CA LYS A 15 -13.99 1.78 -18.36
C LYS A 15 -12.78 2.34 -19.11
N ARG A 16 -11.57 2.19 -18.58
CA ARG A 16 -10.33 2.71 -19.16
C ARG A 16 -9.15 1.85 -18.73
N CYS A 17 -9.03 0.67 -19.33
CA CYS A 17 -7.99 -0.30 -19.03
C CYS A 17 -7.42 -1.00 -20.26
N ASP A 18 -7.44 -0.36 -21.43
CA ASP A 18 -6.79 -0.90 -22.62
C ASP A 18 -5.27 -1.02 -22.42
N VAL A 19 -4.66 -1.94 -23.19
CA VAL A 19 -3.24 -2.29 -23.06
C VAL A 19 -2.33 -1.07 -23.27
N ASP A 20 -2.64 -0.20 -24.23
CA ASP A 20 -1.83 0.99 -24.51
C ASP A 20 -1.92 2.01 -23.38
N PHE A 21 -3.09 2.21 -22.79
CA PHE A 21 -3.27 3.04 -21.62
C PHE A 21 -2.43 2.55 -20.44
N ILE A 22 -2.55 1.26 -20.08
CA ILE A 22 -1.80 0.67 -18.96
C ILE A 22 -0.29 0.73 -19.23
N LYS A 23 0.14 0.46 -20.47
CA LYS A 23 1.53 0.59 -20.90
C LYS A 23 2.06 2.01 -20.72
N GLY A 24 1.28 3.02 -21.11
CA GLY A 24 1.63 4.43 -20.90
C GLY A 24 1.84 4.76 -19.42
N LEU A 25 0.99 4.25 -18.52
CA LEU A 25 1.16 4.45 -17.07
C LEU A 25 2.39 3.71 -16.53
N PHE A 26 2.65 2.49 -17.01
CA PHE A 26 3.82 1.70 -16.62
C PHE A 26 5.13 2.40 -17.02
N GLU A 27 5.22 2.88 -18.26
CA GLU A 27 6.35 3.65 -18.77
C GLU A 27 6.53 4.99 -18.04
N ALA A 28 5.43 5.60 -17.57
CA ALA A 28 5.46 6.81 -16.74
C ALA A 28 5.91 6.56 -15.28
N GLY A 29 5.99 5.31 -14.84
CA GLY A 29 6.54 4.91 -13.54
C GLY A 29 5.58 4.20 -12.58
N MET A 30 4.38 3.80 -13.03
CA MET A 30 3.48 2.96 -12.24
C MET A 30 4.13 1.61 -11.88
N ASN A 31 3.91 1.12 -10.67
CA ASN A 31 4.44 -0.16 -10.19
C ASN A 31 3.34 -1.19 -9.87
N VAL A 32 2.19 -0.71 -9.39
CA VAL A 32 1.07 -1.56 -8.96
C VAL A 32 -0.22 -1.00 -9.53
N VAL A 33 -1.08 -1.87 -10.03
CA VAL A 33 -2.45 -1.55 -10.39
C VAL A 33 -3.36 -1.88 -9.22
N ARG A 34 -4.12 -0.90 -8.75
CA ARG A 34 -5.20 -1.08 -7.77
C ARG A 34 -6.53 -1.31 -8.49
N MET A 35 -7.23 -2.36 -8.09
CA MET A 35 -8.58 -2.69 -8.50
C MET A 35 -9.53 -2.43 -7.35
N ASN A 36 -10.47 -1.48 -7.49
CA ASN A 36 -11.42 -1.17 -6.42
C ASN A 36 -12.71 -1.99 -6.57
N THR A 37 -12.88 -3.02 -5.76
CA THR A 37 -14.03 -3.94 -5.82
C THR A 37 -15.35 -3.32 -5.35
N ALA A 38 -15.32 -2.12 -4.76
CA ALA A 38 -16.53 -1.36 -4.46
C ALA A 38 -17.31 -1.01 -5.74
N HIS A 39 -16.60 -0.79 -6.85
CA HIS A 39 -17.18 -0.37 -8.13
C HIS A 39 -16.95 -1.36 -9.29
N LEU A 40 -16.00 -2.28 -9.13
CA LEU A 40 -15.60 -3.21 -10.19
C LEU A 40 -16.38 -4.53 -10.11
N GLY A 41 -17.01 -4.91 -11.22
CA GLY A 41 -17.64 -6.23 -11.39
C GLY A 41 -16.66 -7.31 -11.82
N ARG A 42 -17.12 -8.56 -11.91
CA ARG A 42 -16.27 -9.71 -12.32
C ARG A 42 -15.73 -9.58 -13.75
N GLU A 43 -16.57 -9.24 -14.72
CA GLU A 43 -16.15 -9.09 -16.12
C GLU A 43 -15.09 -7.99 -16.30
N GLY A 44 -15.33 -6.82 -15.69
CA GLY A 44 -14.37 -5.72 -15.69
C GLY A 44 -13.06 -6.06 -15.00
N SER A 45 -13.12 -6.85 -13.92
CA SER A 45 -11.93 -7.36 -13.23
C SER A 45 -11.09 -8.27 -14.12
N GLU A 46 -11.74 -9.22 -14.80
CA GLU A 46 -11.09 -10.17 -15.72
C GLU A 46 -10.34 -9.45 -16.85
N MET A 47 -11.03 -8.49 -17.49
CA MET A 47 -10.47 -7.69 -18.56
C MET A 47 -9.24 -6.90 -18.07
N LEU A 48 -9.34 -6.26 -16.91
CA LEU A 48 -8.24 -5.48 -16.34
C LEU A 48 -7.03 -6.37 -16.01
N ILE A 49 -7.24 -7.53 -15.37
CA ILE A 49 -6.16 -8.47 -15.04
C ILE A 49 -5.42 -8.92 -16.31
N ASN A 50 -6.17 -9.33 -17.33
CA ASN A 50 -5.60 -9.80 -18.60
C ASN A 50 -4.79 -8.70 -19.30
N ASN A 51 -5.32 -7.47 -19.35
CA ASN A 51 -4.62 -6.36 -19.99
C ASN A 51 -3.36 -5.95 -19.21
N VAL A 52 -3.39 -5.98 -17.87
CA VAL A 52 -2.19 -5.74 -17.05
C VAL A 52 -1.10 -6.78 -17.33
N ARG A 53 -1.46 -8.06 -17.39
CA ARG A 53 -0.52 -9.15 -17.65
C ARG A 53 0.04 -9.10 -19.08
N ALA A 54 -0.78 -8.67 -20.06
CA ALA A 54 -0.33 -8.44 -21.44
C ALA A 54 0.71 -7.30 -21.54
N VAL A 55 0.61 -6.26 -20.71
CA VAL A 55 1.62 -5.19 -20.67
C VAL A 55 2.92 -5.66 -20.03
N SER A 56 2.85 -6.21 -18.82
CA SER A 56 4.04 -6.72 -18.14
C SER A 56 3.69 -7.58 -16.94
N ASN A 57 4.36 -8.73 -16.82
CA ASN A 57 4.32 -9.55 -15.62
C ASN A 57 5.00 -8.88 -14.40
N ARG A 58 5.68 -7.74 -14.57
CA ARG A 58 6.31 -6.99 -13.47
C ARG A 58 5.32 -6.13 -12.69
N ILE A 59 4.16 -5.82 -13.28
CA ILE A 59 3.14 -5.00 -12.64
C ILE A 59 2.39 -5.86 -11.63
N ALA A 60 2.44 -5.48 -10.35
CA ALA A 60 1.64 -6.16 -9.35
C ALA A 60 0.18 -5.69 -9.41
N ILE A 61 -0.74 -6.56 -9.03
CA ILE A 61 -2.17 -6.26 -8.92
C ILE A 61 -2.57 -6.30 -7.45
N LEU A 62 -3.20 -5.23 -7.00
CA LEU A 62 -3.73 -5.07 -5.65
C LEU A 62 -5.26 -4.98 -5.73
N MET A 63 -5.95 -5.97 -5.16
CA MET A 63 -7.40 -5.96 -5.03
C MET A 63 -7.79 -5.26 -3.74
N ASP A 64 -8.48 -4.14 -3.85
CA ASP A 64 -8.98 -3.38 -2.70
C ASP A 64 -10.41 -3.83 -2.38
N THR A 65 -10.58 -4.40 -1.19
CA THR A 65 -11.87 -4.88 -0.67
C THR A 65 -12.77 -3.70 -0.33
N LYS A 66 -14.09 -3.91 -0.40
CA LYS A 66 -15.01 -2.85 0.01
C LYS A 66 -15.00 -2.72 1.54
N GLY A 67 -14.98 -3.86 2.22
CA GLY A 67 -15.02 -3.93 3.67
C GLY A 67 -16.39 -3.65 4.27
N PRO A 68 -16.52 -3.89 5.58
CA PRO A 68 -17.72 -3.62 6.34
C PRO A 68 -17.86 -2.11 6.62
N GLU A 69 -19.03 -1.54 6.36
CA GLU A 69 -19.32 -0.13 6.67
C GLU A 69 -20.80 0.02 7.07
N VAL A 70 -21.10 1.04 7.87
CA VAL A 70 -22.50 1.42 8.14
C VAL A 70 -22.96 2.39 7.04
N ARG A 71 -24.17 2.21 6.54
CA ARG A 71 -24.81 3.14 5.61
C ARG A 71 -26.20 3.51 6.05
N THR A 72 -26.69 4.65 5.60
CA THR A 72 -28.13 4.93 5.63
C THR A 72 -28.86 3.96 4.71
N THR A 73 -30.15 3.74 4.95
CA THR A 73 -30.99 2.93 4.07
C THR A 73 -31.47 3.73 2.86
N ILE A 74 -32.39 3.14 2.10
CA ILE A 74 -33.01 3.83 0.96
C ILE A 74 -33.82 5.02 1.49
N CYS A 75 -33.64 6.20 0.88
CA CYS A 75 -34.60 7.30 0.97
C CYS A 75 -35.22 7.52 -0.41
N ALA A 76 -36.52 7.81 -0.46
CA ALA A 76 -37.26 8.00 -1.71
C ALA A 76 -36.77 9.24 -2.48
N ASP A 77 -36.59 10.35 -1.77
CA ASP A 77 -36.11 11.62 -2.29
C ASP A 77 -34.97 12.16 -1.40
N PRO A 78 -34.10 13.03 -1.92
CA PRO A 78 -33.11 13.74 -1.10
C PRO A 78 -33.78 14.57 0.00
N ILE A 79 -33.23 14.50 1.22
CA ILE A 79 -33.83 15.14 2.42
C ILE A 79 -32.93 16.29 2.88
N ALA A 80 -33.42 17.53 2.80
CA ALA A 80 -32.68 18.71 3.25
C ALA A 80 -32.82 18.92 4.77
N TYR A 81 -31.71 18.94 5.50
CA TYR A 81 -31.69 19.24 6.92
C TYR A 81 -31.14 20.65 7.18
N LYS A 82 -31.60 21.25 8.28
CA LYS A 82 -31.08 22.52 8.81
C LYS A 82 -30.54 22.34 10.21
N VAL A 83 -29.61 23.21 10.59
CA VAL A 83 -29.12 23.30 11.98
C VAL A 83 -30.27 23.36 12.98
N GLY A 84 -30.21 22.52 14.02
CA GLY A 84 -31.22 22.43 15.08
C GLY A 84 -32.41 21.54 14.75
N ASP A 85 -32.53 21.02 13.53
CA ASP A 85 -33.52 19.97 13.22
C ASP A 85 -33.27 18.75 14.11
N ARG A 86 -34.36 18.10 14.55
CA ARG A 86 -34.31 16.88 15.34
C ARG A 86 -34.78 15.69 14.54
N VAL A 87 -34.03 14.59 14.62
CA VAL A 87 -34.28 13.36 13.87
C VAL A 87 -34.05 12.15 14.75
N LYS A 88 -34.79 11.07 14.50
CA LYS A 88 -34.50 9.77 15.10
C LYS A 88 -33.48 9.01 14.26
N VAL A 89 -32.56 8.30 14.89
CA VAL A 89 -31.68 7.35 14.21
C VAL A 89 -31.93 5.95 14.75
N VAL A 90 -32.20 5.00 13.85
CA VAL A 90 -32.49 3.59 14.17
C VAL A 90 -31.57 2.66 13.39
N GLY A 91 -31.30 1.48 13.95
CA GLY A 91 -30.60 0.40 13.26
C GLY A 91 -31.59 -0.59 12.67
N ASP A 92 -32.11 -0.31 11.47
CA ASP A 92 -33.02 -1.24 10.77
C ASP A 92 -32.72 -1.23 9.26
N PRO A 93 -32.02 -2.25 8.73
CA PRO A 93 -31.62 -2.29 7.33
C PRO A 93 -32.80 -2.36 6.34
N ASP A 94 -33.98 -2.78 6.79
CA ASP A 94 -35.17 -2.95 5.95
C ASP A 94 -36.10 -1.73 5.98
N LEU A 95 -35.87 -0.79 6.90
CA LEU A 95 -36.66 0.44 7.03
C LEU A 95 -36.16 1.54 6.08
N GLU A 96 -37.07 2.20 5.38
CA GLU A 96 -36.74 3.38 4.58
C GLU A 96 -36.44 4.60 5.45
N THR A 97 -35.43 5.37 5.05
CA THR A 97 -35.07 6.64 5.69
C THR A 97 -36.07 7.73 5.26
N THR A 98 -36.65 8.40 6.26
CA THR A 98 -37.55 9.55 6.10
C THR A 98 -36.96 10.81 6.74
N ARG A 99 -37.70 11.93 6.69
CA ARG A 99 -37.27 13.19 7.31
C ARG A 99 -37.21 13.10 8.83
N GLU A 100 -38.10 12.32 9.45
CA GLU A 100 -38.22 12.19 10.89
C GLU A 100 -37.37 11.04 11.45
N CYS A 101 -36.99 10.07 10.60
CA CYS A 101 -36.28 8.87 11.00
C CYS A 101 -35.23 8.46 9.95
N ILE A 102 -33.95 8.59 10.31
CA ILE A 102 -32.84 8.04 9.54
C ILE A 102 -32.62 6.60 9.99
N SER A 103 -32.77 5.66 9.06
CA SER A 103 -32.42 4.27 9.34
C SER A 103 -31.04 3.94 8.81
N VAL A 104 -30.28 3.15 9.58
CA VAL A 104 -28.95 2.68 9.20
C VAL A 104 -28.89 1.17 9.07
N SER A 105 -27.96 0.69 8.27
CA SER A 105 -27.81 -0.72 7.89
C SER A 105 -27.28 -1.63 9.01
N TYR A 106 -26.95 -1.10 10.18
CA TYR A 106 -26.38 -1.85 11.29
C TYR A 106 -27.39 -1.97 12.44
N PRO A 107 -27.97 -3.16 12.68
CA PRO A 107 -29.01 -3.33 13.69
C PRO A 107 -28.63 -2.90 15.11
N ASN A 108 -27.37 -3.14 15.51
CA ASN A 108 -26.90 -2.80 16.86
C ASN A 108 -26.42 -1.34 16.99
N PHE A 109 -26.66 -0.49 15.98
CA PHE A 109 -26.13 0.88 15.96
C PHE A 109 -26.58 1.72 17.16
N VAL A 110 -27.85 1.63 17.53
CA VAL A 110 -28.39 2.36 18.69
C VAL A 110 -27.64 1.95 19.96
N HIS A 111 -27.36 0.66 20.14
CA HIS A 111 -26.66 0.15 21.31
C HIS A 111 -25.21 0.66 21.41
N ASP A 112 -24.47 0.64 20.30
CA ASP A 112 -23.04 0.98 20.28
C ASP A 112 -22.77 2.49 20.43
N VAL A 113 -23.71 3.35 20.06
CA VAL A 113 -23.55 4.81 20.12
C VAL A 113 -24.06 5.38 21.45
N ALA A 114 -23.28 6.27 22.07
CA ALA A 114 -23.60 6.94 23.33
C ALA A 114 -24.13 8.38 23.14
N ILE A 115 -24.78 8.92 24.18
CA ILE A 115 -25.21 10.33 24.21
C ILE A 115 -23.97 11.25 24.18
N GLY A 116 -24.07 12.35 23.45
CA GLY A 116 -23.00 13.33 23.25
C GLY A 116 -22.02 12.99 22.14
N ILE A 117 -22.19 11.86 21.46
CA ILE A 117 -21.36 11.44 20.33
C ILE A 117 -21.84 12.08 19.03
N HIS A 118 -20.88 12.43 18.17
CA HIS A 118 -21.14 12.91 16.82
C HIS A 118 -21.32 11.73 15.85
N ILE A 119 -22.32 11.84 14.98
CA ILE A 119 -22.55 10.95 13.86
C ILE A 119 -22.37 11.77 12.58
N LEU A 120 -21.52 11.26 11.70
CA LEU A 120 -21.19 11.87 10.42
C LEU A 120 -21.81 11.03 9.30
N ILE A 121 -22.46 11.67 8.34
CA ILE A 121 -23.09 11.02 7.18
C ILE A 121 -22.54 11.60 5.89
N ASP A 122 -22.38 10.75 4.88
CA ASP A 122 -21.86 11.10 3.55
C ASP A 122 -20.46 11.73 3.64
N ASP A 123 -19.55 11.00 4.30
CA ASP A 123 -18.15 11.39 4.50
C ASP A 123 -18.00 12.73 5.26
N GLY A 124 -18.96 13.03 6.14
CA GLY A 124 -18.99 14.23 6.98
C GLY A 124 -19.73 15.42 6.40
N ASP A 125 -20.45 15.26 5.26
CA ASP A 125 -21.29 16.33 4.72
C ASP A 125 -22.46 16.69 5.65
N LEU A 126 -23.06 15.71 6.32
CA LEU A 126 -24.07 15.92 7.35
C LEU A 126 -23.54 15.46 8.72
N GLU A 127 -23.55 16.36 9.68
CA GLU A 127 -23.15 16.13 11.06
C GLU A 127 -24.35 16.27 11.99
N MET A 128 -24.45 15.34 12.95
CA MET A 128 -25.44 15.40 14.02
C MET A 128 -24.82 14.94 15.33
N ILE A 129 -25.38 15.40 16.45
CA ILE A 129 -24.99 14.97 17.78
C ILE A 129 -26.13 14.22 18.46
N VAL A 130 -25.80 13.13 19.15
CA VAL A 130 -26.78 12.34 19.91
C VAL A 130 -27.17 13.09 21.18
N MET A 131 -28.42 13.53 21.27
CA MET A 131 -28.95 14.28 22.39
C MET A 131 -29.55 13.38 23.48
N ASP A 132 -30.19 12.29 23.05
CA ASP A 132 -30.83 11.32 23.94
C ASP A 132 -30.87 9.94 23.28
N LYS A 133 -31.09 8.90 24.08
CA LYS A 133 -31.10 7.51 23.63
C LYS A 133 -32.16 6.69 24.37
N THR A 134 -32.91 5.92 23.60
CA THR A 134 -33.81 4.86 24.07
C THR A 134 -33.21 3.49 23.75
N GLU A 135 -33.93 2.40 24.04
CA GLU A 135 -33.52 1.05 23.61
C GLU A 135 -33.60 0.89 22.07
N ASP A 136 -34.56 1.56 21.42
CA ASP A 136 -34.88 1.34 20.00
C ASP A 136 -34.31 2.40 19.05
N TYR A 137 -34.08 3.63 19.54
CA TYR A 137 -33.64 4.75 18.72
C TYR A 137 -32.80 5.78 19.48
N LEU A 138 -31.96 6.49 18.73
CA LEU A 138 -31.26 7.71 19.15
C LEU A 138 -32.09 8.93 18.77
N VAL A 139 -32.05 9.98 19.58
CA VAL A 139 -32.55 11.31 19.21
C VAL A 139 -31.35 12.19 18.92
N CYS A 140 -31.23 12.66 17.69
CA CYS A 140 -30.09 13.45 17.23
C CYS A 140 -30.52 14.88 16.86
N GLU A 141 -29.62 15.83 17.03
CA GLU A 141 -29.77 17.21 16.59
C GLU A 141 -28.75 17.53 15.49
N ILE A 142 -29.23 18.04 14.36
CA ILE A 142 -28.40 18.39 13.20
C ILE A 142 -27.52 19.60 13.52
N GLN A 143 -26.24 19.51 13.17
CA GLN A 143 -25.22 20.52 13.48
C GLN A 143 -24.87 21.42 12.28
N ASN A 144 -25.24 21.04 11.06
CA ASN A 144 -24.99 21.81 9.85
C ASN A 144 -26.09 21.62 8.78
N ASP A 145 -26.21 22.58 7.87
CA ASP A 145 -27.11 22.47 6.73
C ASP A 145 -26.53 21.50 5.69
N ALA A 146 -27.28 20.46 5.33
CA ALA A 146 -26.87 19.48 4.32
C ALA A 146 -28.08 18.78 3.68
N THR A 147 -27.84 18.00 2.61
CA THR A 147 -28.89 17.19 1.98
C THR A 147 -28.53 15.72 2.03
N LEU A 148 -29.31 14.95 2.77
CA LEU A 148 -29.14 13.50 2.86
C LEU A 148 -29.62 12.82 1.58
N GLY A 149 -28.74 12.04 0.96
CA GLY A 149 -29.09 11.11 -0.11
C GLY A 149 -29.33 9.67 0.37
N SER A 150 -29.59 8.79 -0.59
CA SER A 150 -29.81 7.37 -0.35
C SER A 150 -28.50 6.61 -0.18
N ARG A 151 -28.44 5.65 0.76
CA ARG A 151 -27.30 4.73 0.96
C ARG A 151 -25.96 5.42 1.22
N LYS A 152 -25.96 6.51 1.98
CA LYS A 152 -24.75 7.28 2.32
C LYS A 152 -23.96 6.62 3.45
N SER A 153 -22.64 6.81 3.47
CA SER A 153 -21.76 6.34 4.54
C SER A 153 -22.20 6.93 5.88
N VAL A 154 -22.04 6.17 6.96
CA VAL A 154 -22.27 6.62 8.33
C VAL A 154 -21.02 6.29 9.16
N ASN A 155 -20.47 7.32 9.78
CA ASN A 155 -19.24 7.27 10.56
C ASN A 155 -19.53 7.79 11.98
N VAL A 156 -18.90 7.18 12.98
CA VAL A 156 -19.10 7.55 14.40
C VAL A 156 -17.74 7.70 15.07
N PRO A 157 -17.10 8.87 14.92
CA PRO A 157 -15.74 9.08 15.37
C PRO A 157 -15.55 8.75 16.85
N GLY A 158 -14.50 7.98 17.15
CA GLY A 158 -14.15 7.59 18.52
C GLY A 158 -15.05 6.50 19.14
N VAL A 159 -16.01 5.95 18.40
CA VAL A 159 -16.85 4.84 18.85
C VAL A 159 -16.46 3.53 18.15
N ARG A 160 -16.40 2.46 18.94
CA ARG A 160 -16.16 1.12 18.44
C ARG A 160 -17.46 0.53 17.91
N ILE A 161 -17.59 0.46 16.58
CA ILE A 161 -18.72 -0.22 15.92
C ILE A 161 -18.34 -1.68 15.67
N ASN A 162 -19.14 -2.61 16.22
CA ASN A 162 -18.85 -4.05 16.14
C ASN A 162 -19.37 -4.68 14.84
N LEU A 163 -18.81 -4.23 13.71
CA LEU A 163 -19.02 -4.88 12.41
C LEU A 163 -18.15 -6.15 12.28
N PRO A 164 -18.60 -7.18 11.52
CA PRO A 164 -17.74 -8.29 11.14
C PRO A 164 -16.54 -7.80 10.34
N SER A 165 -15.42 -8.51 10.36
CA SER A 165 -14.22 -8.18 9.57
C SER A 165 -14.48 -8.20 8.05
N LEU A 166 -15.29 -9.16 7.58
CA LEU A 166 -15.54 -9.41 6.16
C LEU A 166 -17.03 -9.45 5.85
N THR A 167 -17.41 -8.84 4.73
CA THR A 167 -18.72 -9.05 4.11
C THR A 167 -18.71 -10.29 3.22
N GLU A 168 -19.89 -10.84 2.88
CA GLU A 168 -20.00 -11.93 1.89
C GLU A 168 -19.42 -11.56 0.52
N LYS A 169 -19.56 -10.28 0.13
CA LYS A 169 -18.95 -9.76 -1.09
C LYS A 169 -17.42 -9.79 -1.00
N ASP A 170 -16.85 -9.42 0.14
CA ASP A 170 -15.39 -9.48 0.34
C ASP A 170 -14.89 -10.92 0.30
N ARG A 171 -15.57 -11.87 0.96
CA ARG A 171 -15.23 -13.30 0.89
C ARG A 171 -15.21 -13.81 -0.55
N THR A 172 -16.25 -13.49 -1.31
CA THR A 172 -16.36 -13.87 -2.73
C THR A 172 -15.24 -13.27 -3.57
N ASN A 173 -14.86 -12.01 -3.31
CA ASN A 173 -13.78 -11.34 -4.01
C ASN A 173 -12.40 -11.91 -3.63
N ILE A 174 -12.18 -12.29 -2.37
CA ILE A 174 -10.95 -12.94 -1.91
C ILE A 174 -10.77 -14.30 -2.61
N LEU A 175 -11.84 -15.11 -2.70
CA LEU A 175 -11.79 -16.38 -3.43
C LEU A 175 -11.47 -16.18 -4.92
N TYR A 176 -12.03 -15.13 -5.53
CA TYR A 176 -11.70 -14.75 -6.91
C TYR A 176 -10.24 -14.24 -7.04
N ALA A 177 -9.72 -13.52 -6.04
CA ALA A 177 -8.33 -13.11 -6.01
C ALA A 177 -7.37 -14.30 -5.97
N ILE A 178 -7.72 -15.34 -5.20
CA ILE A 178 -7.00 -16.63 -5.16
C ILE A 178 -7.04 -17.29 -6.54
N GLU A 179 -8.24 -17.42 -7.15
CA GLU A 179 -8.43 -18.02 -8.47
C GLU A 179 -7.55 -17.37 -9.55
N LYS A 180 -7.41 -16.03 -9.48
CA LYS A 180 -6.65 -15.24 -10.46
C LYS A 180 -5.20 -14.97 -10.08
N ASP A 181 -4.69 -15.60 -9.03
CA ASP A 181 -3.33 -15.42 -8.53
C ASP A 181 -2.95 -13.92 -8.35
N ILE A 182 -3.84 -13.15 -7.73
CA ILE A 182 -3.65 -11.71 -7.48
C ILE A 182 -2.54 -11.48 -6.44
N ASP A 183 -1.79 -10.39 -6.54
CA ASP A 183 -0.55 -10.22 -5.77
C ASP A 183 -0.80 -9.71 -4.34
N PHE A 184 -1.76 -8.79 -4.19
CA PHE A 184 -2.10 -8.18 -2.91
C PHE A 184 -3.60 -8.06 -2.72
N ILE A 185 -4.05 -8.18 -1.47
CA ILE A 185 -5.38 -7.75 -1.02
C ILE A 185 -5.17 -6.55 -0.09
N ALA A 186 -5.78 -5.41 -0.41
CA ALA A 186 -5.92 -4.32 0.55
C ALA A 186 -7.24 -4.49 1.31
N HIS A 187 -7.13 -4.75 2.61
CA HIS A 187 -8.29 -4.99 3.45
C HIS A 187 -8.77 -3.68 4.08
N SER A 188 -10.00 -3.28 3.79
CA SER A 188 -10.65 -2.07 4.31
C SER A 188 -11.10 -2.22 5.75
N PHE A 189 -11.14 -1.09 6.47
CA PHE A 189 -11.61 -0.92 7.85
C PHE A 189 -10.96 -1.85 8.86
N VAL A 190 -9.65 -2.13 8.71
CA VAL A 190 -8.91 -2.97 9.65
C VAL A 190 -8.74 -2.23 10.98
N ARG A 191 -9.26 -2.85 12.05
CA ARG A 191 -9.26 -2.30 13.42
C ARG A 191 -8.30 -3.03 14.34
N ASN A 192 -8.09 -4.32 14.12
CA ASN A 192 -7.33 -5.19 15.02
C ASN A 192 -6.70 -6.36 14.28
N LYS A 193 -5.90 -7.16 15.00
CA LYS A 193 -5.22 -8.34 14.49
C LYS A 193 -6.17 -9.39 13.90
N GLN A 194 -7.35 -9.57 14.48
CA GLN A 194 -8.32 -10.60 14.04
C GLN A 194 -8.85 -10.31 12.64
N ASP A 195 -9.12 -9.05 12.30
CA ASP A 195 -9.60 -8.67 10.96
C ASP A 195 -8.64 -9.16 9.85
N VAL A 196 -7.33 -9.13 10.11
CA VAL A 196 -6.31 -9.64 9.18
C VAL A 196 -6.24 -11.17 9.19
N LEU A 197 -6.36 -11.79 10.37
CA LEU A 197 -6.34 -13.25 10.52
C LEU A 197 -7.52 -13.92 9.80
N ASP A 198 -8.69 -13.28 9.76
CA ASP A 198 -9.87 -13.80 9.08
C ASP A 198 -9.67 -13.95 7.56
N ILE A 199 -8.95 -13.01 6.93
CA ILE A 199 -8.51 -13.15 5.53
C ILE A 199 -7.44 -14.24 5.42
N LYS A 200 -6.49 -14.23 6.36
CA LYS A 200 -5.36 -15.15 6.35
C LYS A 200 -5.83 -16.62 6.40
N GLU A 201 -6.85 -16.92 7.19
CA GLU A 201 -7.48 -18.24 7.25
C GLU A 201 -8.02 -18.68 5.89
N ILE A 202 -8.72 -17.80 5.17
CA ILE A 202 -9.24 -18.08 3.82
C ILE A 202 -8.09 -18.37 2.85
N LEU A 203 -7.03 -17.56 2.88
CA LEU A 203 -5.85 -17.74 2.02
C LEU A 203 -5.12 -19.05 2.32
N ASP A 204 -4.91 -19.35 3.61
CA ASP A 204 -4.20 -20.54 4.06
C ASP A 204 -4.98 -21.83 3.72
N ALA A 205 -6.31 -21.82 3.86
CA ALA A 205 -7.17 -22.92 3.45
C ALA A 205 -7.06 -23.27 1.95
N HIS A 206 -6.65 -22.30 1.12
CA HIS A 206 -6.44 -22.47 -0.32
C HIS A 206 -4.95 -22.49 -0.73
N ASN A 207 -4.02 -22.60 0.23
CA ASN A 207 -2.57 -22.55 -0.01
C ASN A 207 -2.12 -21.32 -0.82
N SER A 208 -2.79 -20.19 -0.62
CA SER A 208 -2.56 -18.96 -1.38
C SER A 208 -1.49 -18.09 -0.72
N ASP A 209 -0.56 -17.55 -1.51
CA ASP A 209 0.56 -16.73 -1.03
C ASP A 209 0.36 -15.21 -1.18
N ILE A 210 -0.88 -14.80 -1.46
CA ILE A 210 -1.32 -13.41 -1.58
C ILE A 210 -0.98 -12.64 -0.31
N ARG A 211 -0.50 -11.42 -0.49
CA ARG A 211 -0.06 -10.55 0.61
C ARG A 211 -1.18 -9.63 1.06
N ILE A 212 -1.37 -9.48 2.37
CA ILE A 212 -2.42 -8.64 2.94
C ILE A 212 -1.87 -7.26 3.31
N VAL A 213 -2.47 -6.21 2.76
CA VAL A 213 -2.20 -4.80 3.11
C VAL A 213 -3.36 -4.30 3.97
N ALA A 214 -3.13 -4.09 5.26
CA ALA A 214 -4.15 -3.57 6.16
C ALA A 214 -4.40 -2.07 5.89
N LYS A 215 -5.63 -1.66 5.60
CA LYS A 215 -6.00 -0.25 5.46
C LYS A 215 -6.39 0.29 6.83
N ILE A 216 -5.64 1.28 7.29
CA ILE A 216 -5.88 1.96 8.57
C ILE A 216 -6.72 3.19 8.29
N GLU A 217 -7.97 3.15 8.75
CA GLU A 217 -9.05 4.07 8.38
C GLU A 217 -9.73 4.72 9.58
N ASN A 218 -9.47 4.24 10.81
CA ASN A 218 -10.07 4.74 12.04
C ASN A 218 -9.09 4.74 13.22
N GLN A 219 -9.52 5.29 14.36
CA GLN A 219 -8.70 5.38 15.58
C GLN A 219 -8.30 4.01 16.14
N GLU A 220 -9.19 3.02 16.13
CA GLU A 220 -8.91 1.67 16.66
C GLU A 220 -7.76 1.00 15.89
N GLY A 221 -7.76 1.08 14.55
CA GLY A 221 -6.66 0.59 13.72
C GLY A 221 -5.35 1.33 13.92
N VAL A 222 -5.40 2.62 14.26
CA VAL A 222 -4.20 3.40 14.63
C VAL A 222 -3.64 2.94 15.97
N ASP A 223 -4.51 2.70 16.96
CA ASP A 223 -4.11 2.28 18.31
C ASP A 223 -3.56 0.84 18.32
N ASN A 224 -4.16 -0.05 17.53
CA ASN A 224 -3.79 -1.47 17.42
C ASN A 224 -2.75 -1.75 16.32
N ILE A 225 -2.12 -0.72 15.75
CA ILE A 225 -1.20 -0.88 14.62
C ILE A 225 -0.08 -1.89 14.87
N ASP A 226 0.40 -2.03 16.11
CA ASP A 226 1.48 -2.96 16.44
C ASP A 226 1.05 -4.42 16.27
N GLU A 227 -0.12 -4.81 16.79
CA GLU A 227 -0.63 -6.17 16.63
C GLU A 227 -1.08 -6.47 15.19
N ILE A 228 -1.63 -5.48 14.48
CA ILE A 228 -1.97 -5.59 13.05
C ILE A 228 -0.70 -5.88 12.25
N LEU A 229 0.38 -5.14 12.52
CA LEU A 229 1.67 -5.32 11.87
C LEU A 229 2.37 -6.63 12.22
N GLU A 230 1.92 -7.42 13.19
CA GLU A 230 2.46 -8.77 13.39
C GLU A 230 2.03 -9.69 12.24
N VAL A 231 0.77 -9.56 11.79
CA VAL A 231 0.11 -10.51 10.87
C VAL A 231 -0.09 -9.97 9.45
N ALA A 232 -0.20 -8.66 9.28
CA ALA A 232 -0.32 -8.04 7.95
C ALA A 232 1.01 -8.06 7.19
N ASP A 233 1.01 -8.09 5.87
CA ASP A 233 2.23 -8.00 5.05
C ASP A 233 2.63 -6.56 4.73
N GLY A 234 1.72 -5.60 4.91
CA GLY A 234 1.93 -4.17 4.69
C GLY A 234 0.76 -3.36 5.23
N VAL A 235 0.87 -2.03 5.12
CA VAL A 235 -0.17 -1.09 5.58
C VAL A 235 -0.47 -0.05 4.51
N MET A 236 -1.73 0.37 4.41
CA MET A 236 -2.15 1.54 3.67
C MET A 236 -2.71 2.58 4.64
N VAL A 237 -2.13 3.77 4.62
CA VAL A 237 -2.62 4.94 5.36
C VAL A 237 -3.64 5.65 4.48
N ALA A 238 -4.93 5.43 4.72
CA ALA A 238 -6.01 6.02 3.95
C ALA A 238 -6.50 7.30 4.63
N ARG A 239 -5.96 8.43 4.16
CA ARG A 239 -6.08 9.74 4.82
C ARG A 239 -7.46 10.38 4.69
N GLY A 240 -8.19 10.07 3.62
CA GLY A 240 -9.57 10.47 3.44
C GLY A 240 -10.45 9.87 4.52
N ASP A 241 -10.43 8.54 4.65
CA ASP A 241 -11.22 7.82 5.64
C ASP A 241 -10.78 8.17 7.07
N LEU A 242 -9.46 8.22 7.33
CA LEU A 242 -8.95 8.69 8.62
C LEU A 242 -9.39 10.13 8.93
N GLY A 243 -9.42 11.02 7.93
CA GLY A 243 -9.81 12.42 8.12
C GLY A 243 -11.27 12.60 8.57
N ILE A 244 -12.10 11.57 8.40
CA ILE A 244 -13.48 11.51 8.89
C ILE A 244 -13.52 10.97 10.32
N GLU A 245 -12.74 9.92 10.61
CA GLU A 245 -12.79 9.18 11.88
C GLU A 245 -11.90 9.74 12.99
N VAL A 246 -10.90 10.57 12.65
CA VAL A 246 -10.00 11.19 13.63
C VAL A 246 -9.86 12.70 13.38
N PRO A 247 -9.56 13.50 14.42
CA PRO A 247 -9.34 14.94 14.25
C PRO A 247 -8.29 15.24 13.18
N GLN A 248 -8.66 16.06 12.19
CA GLN A 248 -7.85 16.33 11.00
C GLN A 248 -6.44 16.84 11.33
N GLU A 249 -6.27 17.61 12.40
CA GLU A 249 -4.99 18.13 12.86
C GLU A 249 -4.03 17.04 13.34
N ARG A 250 -4.54 15.85 13.70
CA ARG A 250 -3.73 14.69 14.12
C ARG A 250 -3.23 13.84 12.94
N ILE A 251 -3.86 13.96 11.76
CA ILE A 251 -3.57 13.14 10.57
C ILE A 251 -2.07 13.14 10.19
N PRO A 252 -1.37 14.29 10.12
CA PRO A 252 0.06 14.29 9.78
C PRO A 252 0.92 13.52 10.78
N GLY A 253 0.58 13.60 12.07
CA GLY A 253 1.27 12.87 13.14
C GLY A 253 1.05 11.36 13.05
N ILE A 254 -0.20 10.95 12.80
CA ILE A 254 -0.59 9.54 12.62
C ILE A 254 0.10 8.95 11.39
N GLN A 255 0.05 9.62 10.25
CA GLN A 255 0.75 9.16 9.03
C GLN A 255 2.24 8.89 9.31
N ARG A 256 2.93 9.84 9.96
CA ARG A 256 4.35 9.69 10.31
C ARG A 256 4.58 8.50 11.25
N LEU A 257 3.72 8.29 12.23
CA LEU A 257 3.78 7.16 13.16
C LEU A 257 3.63 5.82 12.43
N LEU A 258 2.59 5.67 11.62
CA LEU A 258 2.28 4.45 10.88
C LEU A 258 3.40 4.08 9.91
N ILE A 259 3.91 5.06 9.14
CA ILE A 259 5.05 4.85 8.23
C ILE A 259 6.27 4.36 9.01
N ARG A 260 6.60 4.99 10.15
CA ARG A 260 7.75 4.58 10.96
C ARG A 260 7.61 3.15 11.46
N LYS A 261 6.44 2.76 11.97
CA LYS A 261 6.20 1.39 12.48
C LYS A 261 6.35 0.34 11.38
N CYS A 262 5.81 0.60 10.18
CA CYS A 262 5.96 -0.30 9.03
C CYS A 262 7.43 -0.51 8.62
N ILE A 263 8.20 0.58 8.57
CA ILE A 263 9.63 0.54 8.27
C ILE A 263 10.40 -0.29 9.29
N LEU A 264 10.11 -0.13 10.58
CA LEU A 264 10.71 -0.94 11.64
C LEU A 264 10.37 -2.42 11.47
N ALA A 265 9.12 -2.73 11.14
CA ALA A 265 8.63 -4.08 10.85
C ALA A 265 9.12 -4.64 9.50
N LYS A 266 9.87 -3.87 8.68
CA LYS A 266 10.33 -4.25 7.33
C LYS A 266 9.18 -4.57 6.36
N LYS A 267 8.02 -3.95 6.59
CA LYS A 267 6.79 -4.13 5.81
C LYS A 267 6.49 -2.87 4.99
N PRO A 268 6.08 -2.98 3.72
CA PRO A 268 5.77 -1.84 2.88
C PRO A 268 4.61 -1.01 3.44
N VAL A 269 4.70 0.31 3.30
CA VAL A 269 3.62 1.24 3.60
C VAL A 269 3.23 2.06 2.37
N ILE A 270 1.93 2.18 2.16
CA ILE A 270 1.31 2.97 1.09
C ILE A 270 0.65 4.19 1.73
N VAL A 271 0.95 5.40 1.24
CA VAL A 271 0.16 6.60 1.59
C VAL A 271 -0.85 6.83 0.47
N ALA A 272 -2.12 6.89 0.85
CA ALA A 272 -3.26 6.87 -0.06
C ALA A 272 -4.21 8.04 0.17
N THR A 273 -5.01 8.33 -0.87
CA THR A 273 -6.05 9.38 -0.94
C THR A 273 -5.52 10.81 -0.80
N GLN A 274 -6.26 11.79 -1.32
CA GLN A 274 -5.89 13.22 -1.26
C GLN A 274 -4.46 13.54 -1.75
N MET A 275 -3.98 12.84 -2.78
CA MET A 275 -2.60 12.96 -3.27
C MET A 275 -2.47 14.04 -4.34
N LEU A 276 -2.97 13.79 -5.55
CA LEU A 276 -3.02 14.75 -6.67
C LEU A 276 -4.49 14.98 -7.06
N HIS A 277 -5.38 15.04 -6.08
CA HIS A 277 -6.83 15.04 -6.28
C HIS A 277 -7.31 16.09 -7.29
N THR A 278 -6.74 17.30 -7.28
CA THR A 278 -7.09 18.35 -8.24
C THR A 278 -6.78 17.97 -9.69
N MET A 279 -5.88 16.99 -9.93
CA MET A 279 -5.57 16.48 -11.26
C MET A 279 -6.64 15.58 -11.86
N ILE A 280 -7.70 15.25 -11.11
CA ILE A 280 -8.92 14.66 -11.69
C ILE A 280 -9.48 15.58 -12.77
N THR A 281 -9.49 16.90 -12.51
CA THR A 281 -10.08 17.90 -13.40
C THR A 281 -9.07 18.85 -14.02
N ASN A 282 -7.86 18.97 -13.47
CA ASN A 282 -6.83 19.91 -13.91
C ASN A 282 -5.56 19.21 -14.42
N PRO A 283 -4.83 19.79 -15.39
CA PRO A 283 -3.59 19.20 -15.92
C PRO A 283 -2.39 19.35 -14.98
N ARG A 284 -2.51 20.11 -13.88
CA ARG A 284 -1.44 20.40 -12.93
C ARG A 284 -1.98 20.40 -11.51
N PRO A 285 -1.21 19.90 -10.52
CA PRO A 285 -1.63 19.93 -9.13
C PRO A 285 -1.37 21.29 -8.49
N THR A 286 -1.89 21.45 -7.29
CA THR A 286 -1.60 22.58 -6.42
C THR A 286 -0.21 22.46 -5.77
N ARG A 287 0.31 23.58 -5.27
CA ARG A 287 1.54 23.60 -4.47
C ARG A 287 1.40 22.83 -3.15
N ALA A 288 0.19 22.82 -2.58
CA ALA A 288 -0.11 22.08 -1.35
C ALA A 288 0.01 20.57 -1.57
N GLU A 289 -0.62 20.03 -2.62
CA GLU A 289 -0.55 18.60 -2.99
C GLU A 289 0.90 18.14 -3.25
N VAL A 290 1.68 18.94 -3.98
CA VAL A 290 3.10 18.62 -4.22
C VAL A 290 3.90 18.58 -2.91
N THR A 291 3.62 19.51 -1.99
CA THR A 291 4.28 19.57 -0.68
C THR A 291 3.91 18.37 0.20
N ASP A 292 2.63 18.00 0.19
CA ASP A 292 2.10 16.85 0.93
C ASP A 292 2.74 15.52 0.47
N ILE A 293 2.81 15.32 -0.85
CA ILE A 293 3.50 14.19 -1.47
C ILE A 293 4.98 14.15 -1.06
N ALA A 294 5.67 15.29 -1.13
CA ALA A 294 7.07 15.37 -0.74
C ALA A 294 7.26 15.00 0.74
N ASN A 295 6.36 15.44 1.63
CA ASN A 295 6.41 15.09 3.05
C ASN A 295 6.22 13.59 3.30
N ALA A 296 5.29 12.92 2.59
CA ALA A 296 5.14 11.47 2.67
C ALA A 296 6.44 10.72 2.31
N ILE A 297 7.18 11.24 1.31
CA ILE A 297 8.48 10.70 0.89
C ILE A 297 9.58 11.01 1.90
N TYR A 298 9.59 12.21 2.49
CA TYR A 298 10.53 12.55 3.57
C TYR A 298 10.33 11.67 4.81
N TYR A 299 9.09 11.29 5.11
CA TYR A 299 8.77 10.28 6.12
C TYR A 299 9.10 8.84 5.70
N ARG A 300 9.53 8.65 4.45
CA ARG A 300 10.03 7.38 3.90
C ARG A 300 8.96 6.36 3.58
N THR A 301 7.79 6.80 3.12
CA THR A 301 6.80 5.88 2.56
C THR A 301 7.39 5.01 1.44
N ASP A 302 7.01 3.74 1.37
CA ASP A 302 7.45 2.87 0.27
C ASP A 302 6.70 3.19 -1.01
N ALA A 303 5.42 3.51 -0.91
CA ALA A 303 4.56 3.76 -2.05
C ALA A 303 3.59 4.93 -1.83
N LEU A 304 3.17 5.52 -2.94
CA LEU A 304 2.14 6.55 -3.04
C LEU A 304 1.02 6.05 -3.95
N MET A 305 -0.23 6.34 -3.62
CA MET A 305 -1.38 5.85 -4.37
C MET A 305 -2.22 6.95 -5.01
N LEU A 306 -2.46 6.80 -6.31
CA LEU A 306 -3.44 7.58 -7.08
C LEU A 306 -4.78 6.85 -7.11
N SER A 307 -5.86 7.58 -6.84
CA SER A 307 -7.23 7.09 -6.74
C SER A 307 -8.05 7.54 -7.96
N GLY A 308 -8.86 8.59 -7.79
CA GLY A 308 -9.69 9.11 -8.88
C GLY A 308 -8.87 9.68 -10.03
N GLU A 309 -7.66 10.17 -9.73
CA GLU A 309 -6.74 10.77 -10.69
C GLU A 309 -6.46 9.85 -11.89
N THR A 310 -6.29 8.56 -11.63
CA THR A 310 -6.02 7.56 -12.67
C THR A 310 -7.24 6.74 -13.09
N ALA A 311 -8.23 6.61 -12.20
CA ALA A 311 -9.40 5.77 -12.45
C ALA A 311 -10.42 6.43 -13.39
N TYR A 312 -10.70 7.72 -13.19
CA TYR A 312 -11.72 8.47 -13.95
C TYR A 312 -11.32 9.93 -14.24
N GLY A 313 -10.11 10.34 -13.84
CA GLY A 313 -9.59 11.67 -14.09
C GLY A 313 -9.35 11.97 -15.58
N LYS A 314 -9.35 13.26 -15.91
CA LYS A 314 -9.05 13.78 -17.26
C LYS A 314 -7.57 13.61 -17.63
N TYR A 315 -6.67 13.60 -16.64
CA TYR A 315 -5.21 13.65 -16.84
C TYR A 315 -4.44 12.50 -16.13
N PRO A 316 -4.81 11.23 -16.34
CA PRO A 316 -4.23 10.11 -15.58
C PRO A 316 -2.74 9.90 -15.86
N LEU A 317 -2.32 10.03 -17.12
CA LEU A 317 -0.91 9.89 -17.50
C LEU A 317 -0.07 11.02 -16.93
N ASP A 318 -0.58 12.25 -16.95
CA ASP A 318 0.11 13.40 -16.37
C ASP A 318 0.17 13.30 -14.84
N ALA A 319 -0.85 12.74 -14.19
CA ALA A 319 -0.82 12.47 -12.75
C ALA A 319 0.31 11.50 -12.38
N VAL A 320 0.46 10.37 -13.09
CA VAL A 320 1.57 9.43 -12.86
C VAL A 320 2.92 10.09 -13.17
N LYS A 321 3.06 10.81 -14.29
CA LYS A 321 4.30 11.54 -14.62
C LYS A 321 4.66 12.58 -13.56
N THR A 322 3.67 13.29 -13.04
CA THR A 322 3.85 14.29 -12.00
C THR A 322 4.28 13.64 -10.69
N MET A 323 3.60 12.59 -10.26
CA MET A 323 3.98 11.80 -9.08
C MET A 323 5.41 11.27 -9.19
N THR A 324 5.80 10.72 -10.35
CA THR A 324 7.16 10.26 -10.63
C THR A 324 8.19 11.38 -10.52
N LYS A 325 7.93 12.55 -11.10
CA LYS A 325 8.84 13.71 -11.06
C LYS A 325 9.00 14.26 -9.64
N VAL A 326 7.89 14.42 -8.92
CA VAL A 326 7.91 14.89 -7.52
C VAL A 326 8.67 13.90 -6.66
N ALA A 327 8.44 12.59 -6.84
CA ALA A 327 9.16 11.58 -6.06
C ALA A 327 10.67 11.60 -6.29
N ALA A 328 11.09 11.61 -7.55
CA ALA A 328 12.51 11.68 -7.89
C ALA A 328 13.18 12.97 -7.37
N GLN A 329 12.47 14.10 -7.38
CA GLN A 329 12.98 15.37 -6.88
C GLN A 329 13.06 15.39 -5.35
N ALA A 330 12.02 14.95 -4.64
CA ALA A 330 12.01 14.87 -3.18
C ALA A 330 13.09 13.91 -2.64
N GLU A 331 13.31 12.77 -3.32
CA GLU A 331 14.40 11.85 -2.98
C GLU A 331 15.79 12.48 -3.14
N LYS A 332 15.96 13.34 -4.15
CA LYS A 332 17.21 14.07 -4.40
C LYS A 332 17.44 15.18 -3.37
N ASP A 333 16.40 15.92 -3.00
CA ASP A 333 16.47 17.08 -2.11
C ASP A 333 16.54 16.71 -0.62
N LYS A 334 16.34 15.43 -0.31
CA LYS A 334 16.49 14.88 1.04
C LYS A 334 17.84 15.27 1.65
N LEU A 335 17.78 16.00 2.76
CA LEU A 335 18.93 16.29 3.61
C LEU A 335 19.32 15.09 4.46
N ALA A 336 20.62 14.81 4.55
CA ALA A 336 21.15 13.69 5.34
C ALA A 336 20.88 13.86 6.85
N ASP A 337 20.86 15.10 7.33
CA ASP A 337 20.68 15.42 8.76
C ASP A 337 19.28 15.08 9.28
N ASN A 338 18.29 15.03 8.38
CA ASN A 338 16.89 14.72 8.69
C ASN A 338 16.56 13.23 8.46
N ASP A 339 17.57 12.35 8.36
CA ASP A 339 17.32 10.96 8.05
C ASP A 339 16.78 10.17 9.26
N ILE A 340 15.76 9.34 9.02
CA ILE A 340 15.16 8.52 10.06
C ILE A 340 16.06 7.31 10.30
N ARG A 341 16.72 7.28 11.45
CA ARG A 341 17.58 6.14 11.83
C ARG A 341 16.73 4.91 12.13
N ILE A 342 17.06 3.82 11.45
CA ILE A 342 16.39 2.53 11.64
C ILE A 342 17.31 1.65 12.48
N PRO A 343 16.94 1.36 13.74
CA PRO A 343 17.73 0.51 14.61
C PRO A 343 17.84 -0.92 14.04
N LEU A 344 18.91 -1.61 14.41
CA LEU A 344 18.89 -3.06 14.43
C LEU A 344 18.52 -3.45 15.86
N ASP A 345 17.73 -4.51 16.00
CA ASP A 345 17.57 -5.14 17.30
C ASP A 345 18.86 -5.91 17.62
N GLU A 346 19.58 -5.43 18.62
CA GLU A 346 20.87 -5.98 19.07
C GLU A 346 20.72 -7.40 19.65
N ASN A 347 19.51 -7.79 20.06
CA ASN A 347 19.23 -9.12 20.60
C ASN A 347 18.76 -10.13 19.54
N SER A 348 18.38 -9.68 18.34
CA SER A 348 17.75 -10.54 17.32
C SER A 348 18.67 -11.56 16.66
N ASN A 349 20.00 -11.33 16.68
CA ASN A 349 20.99 -12.07 15.88
C ASN A 349 20.59 -12.24 14.39
N ASP A 350 19.77 -11.34 13.84
CA ASP A 350 19.31 -11.42 12.45
C ASP A 350 20.44 -11.02 11.50
N VAL A 351 21.21 -12.02 11.06
CA VAL A 351 22.33 -11.88 10.11
C VAL A 351 21.88 -11.20 8.81
N THR A 352 20.69 -11.51 8.31
CA THR A 352 20.18 -10.90 7.07
C THR A 352 19.94 -9.41 7.23
N ALA A 353 19.26 -9.01 8.32
CA ALA A 353 19.04 -7.61 8.62
C ALA A 353 20.36 -6.87 8.86
N PHE A 354 21.30 -7.50 9.58
CA PHE A 354 22.62 -6.95 9.84
C PHE A 354 23.39 -6.69 8.53
N LEU A 355 23.55 -7.70 7.68
CA LEU A 355 24.28 -7.59 6.41
C LEU A 355 23.62 -6.59 5.47
N ALA A 356 22.29 -6.58 5.38
CA ALA A 356 21.56 -5.58 4.59
C ALA A 356 21.86 -4.15 5.06
N LYS A 357 21.90 -3.91 6.38
CA LYS A 357 22.26 -2.61 6.92
C LYS A 357 23.71 -2.24 6.62
N GLN A 358 24.65 -3.19 6.74
CA GLN A 358 26.05 -2.93 6.43
C GLN A 358 26.25 -2.60 4.95
N ALA A 359 25.56 -3.30 4.05
CA ALA A 359 25.60 -3.01 2.62
C ALA A 359 25.10 -1.59 2.33
N VAL A 360 23.96 -1.21 2.89
CA VAL A 360 23.41 0.15 2.73
C VAL A 360 24.37 1.19 3.31
N LYS A 361 24.92 0.95 4.50
CA LYS A 361 25.90 1.85 5.13
C LYS A 361 27.18 1.98 4.31
N ALA A 362 27.65 0.89 3.71
CA ALA A 362 28.84 0.87 2.86
C ALA A 362 28.68 1.80 1.64
N THR A 363 27.48 1.98 1.10
CA THR A 363 27.21 2.92 -0.01
C THR A 363 27.52 4.39 0.31
N SER A 364 27.59 4.75 1.60
CA SER A 364 27.94 6.10 2.04
C SER A 364 29.45 6.33 2.19
N LYS A 365 30.25 5.26 2.14
CA LYS A 365 31.71 5.29 2.37
C LYS A 365 32.51 4.80 1.16
N LEU A 366 31.93 3.91 0.38
CA LEU A 366 32.50 3.34 -0.83
C LEU A 366 31.69 3.80 -2.05
N LYS A 367 32.30 3.75 -3.24
CA LYS A 367 31.64 4.11 -4.51
C LYS A 367 30.69 3.00 -4.99
N ILE A 368 29.89 2.43 -4.09
CA ILE A 368 28.90 1.41 -4.43
C ILE A 368 27.72 2.10 -5.11
N ARG A 369 27.43 1.72 -6.36
CA ARG A 369 26.38 2.35 -7.18
C ARG A 369 25.13 1.50 -7.37
N ALA A 370 25.20 0.22 -6.98
CA ALA A 370 24.08 -0.69 -6.93
C ALA A 370 24.29 -1.73 -5.83
N ILE A 371 23.17 -2.21 -5.27
CA ILE A 371 23.16 -3.43 -4.45
C ILE A 371 22.38 -4.48 -5.23
N ILE A 372 22.97 -5.65 -5.42
CA ILE A 372 22.34 -6.80 -6.07
C ILE A 372 22.03 -7.83 -4.98
N THR A 373 20.86 -8.45 -5.06
CA THR A 373 20.52 -9.58 -4.22
C THR A 373 19.66 -10.55 -5.00
N ASP A 374 19.91 -11.84 -4.84
CA ASP A 374 18.98 -12.89 -5.24
C ASP A 374 18.08 -13.28 -4.08
N SER A 375 16.84 -13.65 -4.39
CA SER A 375 15.80 -13.74 -3.38
C SER A 375 14.66 -14.67 -3.78
N TYR A 376 14.41 -15.68 -2.94
CA TYR A 376 13.26 -16.57 -3.07
C TYR A 376 11.97 -15.99 -2.50
N SER A 377 12.01 -15.33 -1.32
CA SER A 377 10.82 -14.85 -0.58
C SER A 377 10.68 -13.32 -0.50
N GLY A 378 11.68 -12.59 -1.00
CA GLY A 378 11.76 -11.13 -0.94
C GLY A 378 12.35 -10.59 0.36
N ARG A 379 12.65 -11.42 1.36
CA ARG A 379 13.06 -10.99 2.71
C ARG A 379 14.31 -10.08 2.70
N THR A 380 15.34 -10.44 1.94
CA THR A 380 16.59 -9.66 1.88
C THR A 380 16.37 -8.32 1.19
N ALA A 381 15.62 -8.32 0.09
CA ALA A 381 15.26 -7.09 -0.62
C ALA A 381 14.42 -6.15 0.25
N ARG A 382 13.46 -6.65 1.02
CA ARG A 382 12.68 -5.84 1.98
C ARG A 382 13.54 -5.28 3.11
N ASN A 383 14.51 -6.04 3.61
CA ASN A 383 15.46 -5.53 4.60
C ASN A 383 16.30 -4.37 4.03
N LEU A 384 16.84 -4.53 2.81
CA LEU A 384 17.58 -3.48 2.11
C LEU A 384 16.70 -2.24 1.86
N ALA A 385 15.47 -2.44 1.38
CA ALA A 385 14.49 -1.40 1.16
C ALA A 385 14.23 -0.60 2.45
N ALA A 386 14.02 -1.33 3.56
CA ALA A 386 13.75 -0.72 4.84
C ALA A 386 14.90 0.16 5.32
N PHE A 387 16.17 -0.16 5.06
CA PHE A 387 17.29 0.73 5.45
C PHE A 387 17.45 1.97 4.55
N ARG A 388 16.62 2.13 3.51
CA ARG A 388 16.45 3.35 2.69
C ARG A 388 17.77 3.87 2.11
N GLY A 389 18.52 2.95 1.49
CA GLY A 389 19.79 3.25 0.83
C GLY A 389 19.65 4.23 -0.34
N LYS A 390 20.71 5.01 -0.57
CA LYS A 390 20.77 6.04 -1.63
C LYS A 390 20.64 5.49 -3.04
N TYR A 391 21.07 4.25 -3.25
CA TYR A 391 21.10 3.60 -4.55
C TYR A 391 20.04 2.50 -4.62
N PRO A 392 19.47 2.26 -5.81
CA PRO A 392 18.48 1.21 -5.99
C PRO A 392 19.07 -0.18 -5.75
N VAL A 393 18.20 -1.10 -5.33
CA VAL A 393 18.49 -2.52 -5.15
C VAL A 393 17.96 -3.26 -6.36
N LEU A 394 18.78 -4.09 -7.01
CA LEU A 394 18.33 -5.04 -8.02
C LEU A 394 18.08 -6.39 -7.32
N ALA A 395 16.81 -6.80 -7.26
CA ALA A 395 16.39 -8.07 -6.68
C ALA A 395 16.10 -9.10 -7.77
N ILE A 396 16.91 -10.15 -7.82
CA ILE A 396 16.74 -11.28 -8.74
C ILE A 396 15.87 -12.32 -8.05
N CYS A 397 14.66 -12.52 -8.58
CA CYS A 397 13.65 -13.37 -7.96
C CYS A 397 13.53 -14.70 -8.70
N TYR A 398 13.45 -15.78 -7.94
CA TYR A 398 13.26 -17.14 -8.47
C TYR A 398 11.80 -17.51 -8.71
N LYS A 399 10.88 -16.64 -8.27
CA LYS A 399 9.44 -16.74 -8.50
C LYS A 399 8.93 -15.42 -9.04
N GLU A 400 8.14 -15.48 -10.11
CA GLU A 400 7.48 -14.31 -10.67
C GLU A 400 6.60 -13.61 -9.63
N LYS A 401 5.88 -14.38 -8.82
CA LYS A 401 5.07 -13.86 -7.73
C LYS A 401 5.88 -13.05 -6.71
N THR A 402 7.08 -13.50 -6.36
CA THR A 402 7.97 -12.75 -5.45
C THR A 402 8.47 -11.45 -6.07
N MET A 403 8.72 -11.43 -7.39
CA MET A 403 9.02 -10.19 -8.11
C MET A 403 7.86 -9.20 -7.99
N ARG A 404 6.61 -9.66 -8.16
CA ARG A 404 5.41 -8.81 -8.00
C ARG A 404 5.20 -8.37 -6.55
N HIS A 405 5.47 -9.23 -5.56
CA HIS A 405 5.45 -8.84 -4.13
C HIS A 405 6.47 -7.74 -3.77
N LEU A 406 7.56 -7.61 -4.53
CA LEU A 406 8.55 -6.54 -4.33
C LEU A 406 8.18 -5.24 -5.07
N ALA A 407 7.10 -5.20 -5.85
CA ALA A 407 6.67 -4.00 -6.56
C ALA A 407 6.27 -2.85 -5.60
N LEU A 408 5.93 -3.16 -4.35
CA LEU A 408 5.68 -2.20 -3.26
C LEU A 408 6.91 -1.87 -2.40
N SER A 409 8.08 -2.47 -2.64
CA SER A 409 9.26 -2.27 -1.78
C SER A 409 10.12 -1.09 -2.24
N TYR A 410 10.30 -0.07 -1.39
CA TYR A 410 11.08 1.13 -1.71
C TYR A 410 12.45 0.84 -2.33
N GLY A 411 12.76 1.48 -3.46
CA GLY A 411 14.08 1.40 -4.10
C GLY A 411 14.44 0.03 -4.68
N VAL A 412 13.56 -0.98 -4.59
CA VAL A 412 13.81 -2.31 -5.14
C VAL A 412 13.31 -2.41 -6.56
N GLU A 413 14.19 -2.66 -7.50
CA GLU A 413 13.85 -3.13 -8.83
C GLU A 413 13.91 -4.66 -8.86
N ALA A 414 12.78 -5.33 -9.01
CA ALA A 414 12.73 -6.78 -9.08
C ALA A 414 12.69 -7.27 -10.54
N ILE A 415 13.39 -8.37 -10.78
CA ILE A 415 13.39 -9.11 -12.05
C ILE A 415 13.24 -10.60 -11.77
N TYR A 416 12.59 -11.33 -12.66
CA TYR A 416 12.49 -12.78 -12.58
C TYR A 416 13.63 -13.44 -13.35
N MET A 417 14.28 -14.43 -12.74
CA MET A 417 15.19 -15.35 -13.41
C MET A 417 14.94 -16.76 -12.86
N PRO A 418 14.75 -17.78 -13.73
CA PRO A 418 14.52 -19.15 -13.29
C PRO A 418 15.73 -19.68 -12.52
N GLU A 419 15.49 -20.64 -11.61
CA GLU A 419 16.53 -21.28 -10.79
C GLU A 419 17.52 -22.10 -11.67
N LEU A 420 18.82 -21.87 -11.51
CA LEU A 420 19.91 -22.44 -12.30
C LEU A 420 20.85 -23.21 -11.38
N ALA A 421 21.53 -24.24 -11.88
CA ALA A 421 22.47 -25.03 -11.09
C ALA A 421 23.63 -24.21 -10.45
N ASN A 422 23.93 -23.03 -10.99
CA ASN A 422 24.99 -22.14 -10.54
C ASN A 422 24.44 -20.79 -10.04
N GLY A 423 24.48 -20.59 -8.72
CA GLY A 423 23.95 -19.38 -8.07
C GLY A 423 24.76 -18.10 -8.31
N GLN A 424 26.08 -18.18 -8.56
CA GLN A 424 26.88 -16.98 -8.83
C GLN A 424 26.62 -16.41 -10.23
N GLU A 425 26.08 -17.21 -11.15
CA GLU A 425 25.78 -16.73 -12.51
C GLU A 425 24.70 -15.63 -12.53
N TYR A 426 23.78 -15.63 -11.54
CA TYR A 426 22.82 -14.53 -11.37
C TYR A 426 23.50 -13.19 -11.14
N TYR A 427 24.53 -13.18 -10.29
CA TYR A 427 25.27 -11.97 -9.97
C TYR A 427 25.99 -11.44 -11.22
N PHE A 428 26.71 -12.30 -11.94
CA PHE A 428 27.42 -11.88 -13.16
C PHE A 428 26.48 -11.47 -14.29
N ALA A 429 25.36 -12.18 -14.48
CA ALA A 429 24.34 -11.81 -15.46
C ALA A 429 23.75 -10.42 -15.14
N ALA A 430 23.47 -10.14 -13.87
CA ALA A 430 22.99 -8.84 -13.43
C ALA A 430 24.02 -7.72 -13.65
N LEU A 431 25.31 -7.97 -13.39
CA LEU A 431 26.38 -7.01 -13.69
C LEU A 431 26.47 -6.70 -15.19
N ARG A 432 26.53 -7.73 -16.03
CA ARG A 432 26.59 -7.57 -17.50
C ARG A 432 25.40 -6.75 -18.01
N ARG A 433 24.21 -7.02 -17.48
CA ARG A 433 23.00 -6.27 -17.80
C ARG A 433 23.10 -4.80 -17.38
N LEU A 434 23.48 -4.51 -16.13
CA LEU A 434 23.58 -3.14 -15.62
C LEU A 434 24.66 -2.32 -16.35
N LEU A 435 25.76 -2.95 -16.78
CA LEU A 435 26.76 -2.33 -17.66
C LEU A 435 26.17 -2.01 -19.04
N LYS A 436 25.50 -2.99 -19.67
CA LYS A 436 24.87 -2.81 -20.99
C LYS A 436 23.81 -1.70 -20.99
N GLU A 437 23.06 -1.57 -19.89
CA GLU A 437 22.08 -0.50 -19.68
C GLU A 437 22.72 0.86 -19.34
N GLY A 438 24.04 0.94 -19.17
CA GLY A 438 24.75 2.16 -18.79
C GLY A 438 24.45 2.64 -17.35
N ARG A 439 23.95 1.74 -16.50
CA ARG A 439 23.59 2.03 -15.10
C ARG A 439 24.76 1.84 -14.14
N LEU A 440 25.74 1.04 -14.55
CA LEU A 440 27.03 0.87 -13.90
C LEU A 440 28.15 1.13 -14.93
N SER A 441 29.34 1.47 -14.44
CA SER A 441 30.60 1.47 -15.17
C SER A 441 31.56 0.43 -14.57
N GLU A 442 32.59 0.03 -15.32
CA GLU A 442 33.59 -0.94 -14.84
C GLU A 442 34.34 -0.45 -13.59
N SER A 443 34.46 0.87 -13.42
CA SER A 443 35.13 1.49 -12.26
C SER A 443 34.24 1.62 -11.02
N ASP A 444 32.94 1.39 -11.14
CA ASP A 444 32.01 1.46 -10.01
C ASP A 444 32.19 0.23 -9.11
N MET A 445 31.77 0.37 -7.85
CA MET A 445 31.63 -0.76 -6.94
C MET A 445 30.19 -1.25 -6.88
N VAL A 446 30.02 -2.53 -6.54
CA VAL A 446 28.74 -3.19 -6.35
C VAL A 446 28.77 -3.98 -5.04
N GLY A 447 27.64 -3.98 -4.32
CA GLY A 447 27.44 -4.88 -3.18
C GLY A 447 26.54 -6.04 -3.59
N TYR A 448 26.92 -7.28 -3.29
CA TYR A 448 26.13 -8.48 -3.54
C TYR A 448 25.78 -9.18 -2.24
N LEU A 449 24.48 -9.38 -1.98
CA LEU A 449 23.99 -10.10 -0.80
C LEU A 449 23.25 -11.35 -1.20
N SER A 450 23.61 -12.46 -0.55
CA SER A 450 23.07 -13.75 -0.90
C SER A 450 23.24 -14.80 0.22
N SER A 451 22.74 -16.01 -0.01
CA SER A 451 22.86 -17.15 0.90
C SER A 451 23.81 -18.21 0.34
N GLY A 452 24.54 -18.94 1.19
CA GLY A 452 25.43 -20.01 0.72
C GLY A 452 24.70 -21.24 0.17
N LYS A 453 23.54 -21.59 0.74
CA LYS A 453 22.79 -22.82 0.42
C LYS A 453 21.32 -22.57 0.12
N ALA A 454 20.70 -23.44 -0.69
CA ALA A 454 19.27 -23.39 -0.94
C ALA A 454 18.49 -23.52 0.38
N GLY A 455 17.40 -22.76 0.52
CA GLY A 455 16.59 -22.73 1.74
C GLY A 455 17.19 -21.98 2.94
N THR A 456 18.44 -21.50 2.85
CA THR A 456 19.08 -20.75 3.95
C THR A 456 18.88 -19.23 3.83
N HIS A 457 18.98 -18.53 4.95
CA HIS A 457 18.95 -17.06 4.99
C HIS A 457 20.22 -16.43 4.41
N THR A 458 20.16 -15.14 4.05
CA THR A 458 21.32 -14.38 3.59
C THR A 458 22.43 -14.43 4.65
N SER A 459 23.61 -14.85 4.21
CA SER A 459 24.74 -15.19 5.08
C SER A 459 26.04 -14.54 4.66
N PHE A 460 26.10 -13.87 3.50
CA PHE A 460 27.29 -13.13 3.07
C PHE A 460 26.94 -11.83 2.35
N LEU A 461 27.90 -10.90 2.41
CA LEU A 461 27.95 -9.66 1.65
C LEU A 461 29.32 -9.60 0.98
N GLU A 462 29.32 -9.45 -0.33
CA GLU A 462 30.51 -9.25 -1.13
C GLU A 462 30.50 -7.83 -1.72
N ILE A 463 31.66 -7.16 -1.73
CA ILE A 463 31.81 -5.82 -2.31
C ILE A 463 32.99 -5.87 -3.26
N ASN A 464 32.74 -5.61 -4.55
CA ASN A 464 33.77 -5.65 -5.59
C ASN A 464 33.68 -4.46 -6.54
N VAL A 465 34.79 -4.19 -7.23
CA VAL A 465 34.80 -3.37 -8.44
C VAL A 465 34.17 -4.17 -9.58
N VAL A 466 33.27 -3.54 -10.35
CA VAL A 466 32.47 -4.22 -11.38
C VAL A 466 33.36 -4.85 -12.46
N GLY A 467 34.38 -4.13 -12.94
CA GLY A 467 35.32 -4.64 -13.94
C GLY A 467 36.11 -5.86 -13.45
N ASP A 468 36.61 -5.82 -12.21
CA ASP A 468 37.35 -6.94 -11.62
C ASP A 468 36.45 -8.17 -11.43
N ALA A 469 35.24 -7.98 -10.92
CA ALA A 469 34.28 -9.06 -10.73
C ALA A 469 33.99 -9.81 -12.04
N LEU A 470 33.87 -9.11 -13.16
CA LEU A 470 33.63 -9.72 -14.46
C LEU A 470 34.89 -10.32 -15.08
N LYS A 471 36.04 -9.66 -14.93
CA LYS A 471 37.33 -10.14 -15.46
C LYS A 471 37.71 -11.49 -14.84
N TYR A 472 37.51 -11.66 -13.55
CA TYR A 472 37.85 -12.87 -12.81
C TYR A 472 36.63 -13.76 -12.51
N ALA A 473 35.54 -13.64 -13.29
CA ALA A 473 34.29 -14.36 -13.02
C ALA A 473 34.45 -15.90 -13.02
N GLU A 474 35.32 -16.44 -13.88
CA GLU A 474 35.58 -17.89 -13.97
C GLU A 474 36.50 -18.39 -12.84
N GLU A 475 37.36 -17.51 -12.31
CA GLU A 475 38.29 -17.79 -11.20
C GLU A 475 37.63 -17.59 -9.83
N SER A 476 36.60 -16.74 -9.76
CA SER A 476 35.88 -16.41 -8.54
C SER A 476 34.96 -17.55 -8.09
N VAL A 477 34.98 -17.84 -6.78
CA VAL A 477 34.11 -18.82 -6.15
C VAL A 477 33.32 -18.13 -5.05
N LEU A 478 32.06 -17.83 -5.34
CA LEU A 478 31.13 -17.32 -4.34
C LEU A 478 30.55 -18.47 -3.50
N PRO A 479 30.13 -18.21 -2.25
CA PRO A 479 29.55 -19.22 -1.39
C PRO A 479 28.33 -19.95 -1.98
N ASN A 480 27.66 -19.35 -2.98
CA ASN A 480 26.48 -19.89 -3.64
C ASN A 480 26.74 -20.57 -5.00
N LYS A 481 28.01 -20.79 -5.39
CA LYS A 481 28.37 -21.42 -6.67
C LYS A 481 27.69 -22.76 -6.89
N ASN A 482 27.65 -23.60 -5.87
CA ASN A 482 27.06 -24.94 -5.89
C ASN A 482 25.74 -25.00 -5.12
N ARG A 483 24.99 -23.90 -5.04
CA ARG A 483 23.79 -23.84 -4.18
C ARG A 483 22.76 -24.93 -4.49
N TYR A 484 22.70 -25.35 -5.74
CA TYR A 484 21.69 -26.25 -6.30
C TYR A 484 22.29 -27.58 -6.81
N LEU A 485 23.54 -27.83 -6.45
CA LEU A 485 24.21 -29.13 -6.58
C LEU A 485 24.22 -29.78 -5.20
#